data_AF-A0A7G8H918-F1
#
_entry.id   AF-A0A7G8H918-F1
#
_cell.length_a   1.000
_cell.length_b   1.000
_cell.length_c   1.000
_cell.angle_alpha   90.00
_cell.angle_beta   90.00
_cell.angle_gamma   90.00
#
_symmetry.space_group_name_H-M   'P 1'
#
loop_
_entity.id
_entity.type
_entity.pdbx_description
1 polymer ?
#
loop_
_entity_poly.entity_id
_entity_poly.type
_entity_poly.pdbx_seq_one_letter_code
_entity_poly.pdbx_strand_id
1 'polypeptide(L)' 'MRAESINGGLNNYRAAKCMYATGKGGGKCLQNAGEGFLFVFNGGSPGWQEAGRPPTVETEILVSEDGDSIVDVVYNGSPR' A
#
# COMPACT_ATOMS: atom_id res chain seq x y z
N MET A 1 -1.79 -8.76 -3.79
CA MET A 1 -1.64 -7.82 -2.67
C MET A 1 -3.03 -7.36 -2.23
N ARG A 2 -3.24 -7.15 -0.94
CA ARG A 2 -4.56 -6.87 -0.35
C ARG A 2 -5.18 -5.57 -0.84
N ALA A 3 -4.38 -4.52 -0.98
CA ALA A 3 -4.85 -3.21 -1.44
C ALA A 3 -5.46 -3.28 -2.85
N GLU A 4 -4.84 -4.01 -3.77
CA GLU A 4 -5.39 -4.26 -5.10
C GLU A 4 -6.71 -5.04 -5.01
N SER A 5 -6.78 -6.07 -4.19
CA SER A 5 -8.02 -6.85 -4.03
C SER A 5 -9.19 -6.01 -3.51
N ILE A 6 -8.96 -5.13 -2.53
CA ILE A 6 -10.03 -4.30 -1.94
C ILE A 6 -10.37 -3.06 -2.77
N ASN A 7 -9.47 -2.61 -3.65
CA ASN A 7 -9.65 -1.44 -4.51
C ASN A 7 -10.01 -1.79 -5.96
N GLY A 8 -10.66 -2.94 -6.19
CA GLY A 8 -11.22 -3.30 -7.51
C GLY A 8 -10.29 -4.08 -8.43
N GLY A 9 -9.16 -4.59 -7.93
CA GLY A 9 -8.23 -5.45 -8.64
C GLY A 9 -7.20 -4.70 -9.51
N LEU A 10 -6.27 -5.47 -10.08
CA LEU A 10 -5.12 -4.96 -10.84
C LEU A 10 -5.49 -4.15 -12.09
N ASN A 11 -6.71 -4.32 -12.62
CA ASN A 11 -7.21 -3.54 -13.76
C ASN A 11 -7.70 -2.14 -13.36
N ASN A 12 -7.99 -1.91 -12.07
CA ASN A 12 -8.57 -0.67 -11.56
C ASN A 12 -7.63 0.08 -10.60
N TYR A 13 -6.73 -0.65 -9.94
CA TYR A 13 -5.86 -0.09 -8.91
C TYR A 13 -4.43 -0.64 -8.97
N ARG A 14 -3.47 0.25 -8.71
CA ARG A 14 -2.07 -0.06 -8.48
C ARG A 14 -1.57 0.72 -7.27
N ALA A 15 -1.02 0.00 -6.29
CA ALA A 15 -0.33 0.61 -5.14
C ALA A 15 0.91 1.39 -5.59
N ALA A 16 1.42 2.26 -4.72
CA ALA A 16 2.62 3.02 -5.00
C ALA A 16 3.86 2.11 -5.17
N LYS A 17 4.79 2.53 -6.04
CA LYS A 17 6.06 1.85 -6.36
C LYS A 17 6.87 1.38 -5.15
N CYS A 18 6.82 2.13 -4.06
CA CYS A 18 7.48 1.77 -2.80
C CYS A 18 7.07 0.39 -2.28
N MET A 19 5.81 -0.02 -2.45
CA MET A 19 5.31 -1.32 -2.01
C MET A 19 5.93 -2.49 -2.77
N TYR A 20 6.51 -2.23 -3.94
CA TYR A 20 7.23 -3.23 -4.74
C TYR A 20 8.75 -3.19 -4.51
N ALA A 21 9.24 -2.32 -3.63
CA ALA A 21 10.65 -2.26 -3.23
C ALA A 21 10.95 -3.35 -2.18
N THR A 22 10.78 -4.62 -2.56
CA THR A 22 10.91 -5.79 -1.67
C THR A 22 12.31 -5.90 -1.04
N GLY A 23 13.36 -5.55 -1.78
CA GLY A 23 14.73 -5.49 -1.25
C GLY A 23 14.98 -4.43 -0.17
N LYS A 24 14.00 -3.55 0.12
CA LYS A 24 14.04 -2.54 1.17
C LYS A 24 12.86 -2.67 2.16
N GLY A 25 12.18 -3.82 2.19
CA GLY A 25 11.03 -4.04 3.08
C GLY A 25 9.87 -3.06 2.86
N GLY A 26 9.62 -2.64 1.61
CA GLY A 26 8.61 -1.63 1.27
C GLY A 26 9.09 -0.17 1.37
N GLY A 27 10.35 0.03 1.77
CA GLY A 27 11.06 1.31 1.70
C GLY A 27 10.29 2.44 2.39
N LYS A 28 10.07 3.54 1.68
CA LYS A 28 9.40 4.74 2.20
C LYS A 28 7.92 4.56 2.59
N CYS A 29 7.34 3.40 2.29
CA CYS A 29 5.95 3.11 2.62
C CYS A 29 5.82 2.32 3.92
N LEU A 30 6.92 1.81 4.47
CA LEU A 30 6.97 1.34 5.85
C LEU A 30 7.10 2.55 6.77
N GLN A 31 6.13 2.75 7.66
CA GLN A 31 6.13 3.84 8.65
C GLN A 31 6.57 3.38 10.03
N ASN A 32 6.20 2.15 10.42
CA ASN A 32 6.56 1.59 11.72
C ASN A 32 6.83 0.08 11.59
N ALA A 33 7.74 -0.45 12.41
CA ALA A 33 8.19 -1.84 12.44
C ALA A 33 8.31 -2.40 13.87
N GLY A 34 7.58 -1.86 14.85
CA GLY A 34 7.63 -2.25 16.26
C GLY A 34 6.91 -3.57 16.55
N GLU A 35 5.61 -3.52 16.83
CA GLU A 35 4.76 -4.70 17.13
C GLU A 35 4.12 -5.30 15.86
N GLY A 36 4.84 -5.18 14.73
CA GLY A 36 4.32 -5.42 13.38
C GLY A 36 4.77 -4.34 12.41
N PHE A 37 4.41 -4.48 11.13
CA PHE A 37 4.81 -3.55 10.08
C PHE A 37 3.62 -2.73 9.61
N LEU A 38 3.63 -1.44 9.95
CA LEU A 38 2.63 -0.48 9.48
C LEU A 38 3.08 0.09 8.14
N PHE A 39 2.33 -0.21 7.09
CA PHE A 39 2.53 0.36 5.77
C PHE A 39 1.50 1.45 5.48
N VAL A 40 1.96 2.63 5.08
CA VAL A 40 1.11 3.72 4.58
C VAL A 40 1.54 4.04 3.16
N PHE A 41 0.62 3.92 2.22
CA PHE A 41 0.91 4.16 0.81
C PHE A 41 -0.30 4.65 0.03
N ASN A 42 0.01 5.41 -1.02
CA ASN A 42 -0.96 5.88 -2.00
C ASN A 42 -1.15 4.86 -3.13
N GLY A 43 -2.26 4.96 -3.84
CA GLY A 43 -2.49 4.27 -5.10
C GLY A 43 -3.58 4.92 -5.95
N GLY A 44 -3.75 4.38 -7.14
CA GLY A 44 -4.67 4.91 -8.14
C GLY A 44 -4.77 4.01 -9.36
N SER A 45 -5.36 4.53 -10.44
CA SER A 45 -5.52 3.79 -11.71
C SER A 45 -4.18 3.22 -12.20
N PRO A 46 -4.13 2.05 -12.86
CA PRO A 46 -2.88 1.52 -13.40
C PRO A 46 -2.09 2.56 -14.21
N GLY A 47 -0.79 2.70 -13.91
CA GLY A 47 0.09 3.69 -14.54
C GLY A 47 0.00 5.11 -13.97
N TRP A 48 -0.75 5.36 -12.89
CA TRP A 48 -0.95 6.71 -12.33
C TRP A 48 0.35 7.42 -11.98
N GLN A 49 1.35 6.72 -11.43
CA GLN A 49 2.62 7.32 -11.03
C GLN A 49 3.50 7.69 -12.22
N GLU A 50 3.55 6.82 -13.22
CA GLU A 50 4.26 7.05 -14.49
C GLU A 50 3.66 8.23 -15.25
N ALA A 51 2.33 8.36 -15.19
CA ALA A 51 1.59 9.45 -15.81
C ALA A 51 1.58 10.74 -14.96
N GLY A 52 2.20 10.75 -13.76
CA GLY A 52 2.18 11.91 -12.86
C GLY A 52 0.79 12.32 -12.37
N ARG A 53 -0.18 11.39 -12.38
CA ARG A 53 -1.55 11.64 -11.91
C ARG A 53 -1.59 11.67 -10.38
N PRO A 54 -2.55 12.38 -9.77
CA PRO A 54 -2.76 12.29 -8.33
C PRO A 54 -3.25 10.88 -7.96
N PRO A 55 -2.91 10.39 -6.75
CA PRO A 55 -3.50 9.17 -6.22
C PRO A 55 -4.99 9.38 -5.93
N THR A 56 -5.74 8.29 -5.93
CA THR A 56 -7.19 8.30 -5.63
C THR A 56 -7.50 7.61 -4.31
N VAL A 57 -6.59 6.79 -3.78
CA VAL A 57 -6.75 6.07 -2.52
C VAL A 57 -5.45 6.12 -1.74
N GLU A 58 -5.54 6.38 -0.44
CA GLU A 58 -4.51 6.07 0.54
C GLU A 58 -4.92 4.79 1.28
N THR A 59 -3.96 3.89 1.48
CA THR A 59 -4.15 2.65 2.21
C THR A 59 -3.13 2.59 3.35
N GLU A 60 -3.63 2.23 4.53
CA GLU A 60 -2.84 1.92 5.72
C GLU A 60 -3.14 0.49 6.15
N ILE A 61 -2.11 -0.36 6.17
CA ILE A 61 -2.23 -1.77 6.56
C ILE A 61 -1.23 -2.10 7.66
N LEU A 62 -1.67 -2.94 8.60
CA LEU A 62 -0.81 -3.55 9.60
C LEU A 62 -0.52 -4.98 9.17
N VAL A 63 0.77 -5.30 9.04
CA VAL A 63 1.26 -6.66 8.78
C VAL A 63 1.82 -7.23 10.07
N SER A 64 1.66 -8.54 10.26
CA SER A 64 2.16 -9.29 11.41
C SER A 64 3.68 -9.13 11.59
N GLU A 65 4.16 -9.35 12.81
CA GLU A 65 5.59 -9.22 13.15
C GLU A 65 6.49 -10.20 12.38
N ASP A 66 5.97 -11.36 11.99
CA ASP A 66 6.65 -12.33 11.12
C ASP A 66 6.59 -11.95 9.62
N GLY A 67 5.84 -10.90 9.26
CA GLY A 67 5.75 -10.37 7.90
C GLY A 67 4.89 -11.22 6.95
N ASP A 68 4.17 -12.22 7.46
CA ASP A 68 3.52 -13.24 6.62
C ASP A 68 2.04 -12.93 6.30
N SER A 69 1.40 -12.09 7.12
CA SER A 69 -0.05 -11.90 7.08
C SER A 69 -0.44 -10.46 7.37
N ILE A 70 -1.56 -10.05 6.77
CA ILE A 70 -2.15 -8.74 7.07
C ILE A 70 -3.06 -8.93 8.27
N VAL A 71 -2.70 -8.26 9.36
CA VAL A 71 -3.45 -8.24 10.61
C VAL A 71 -4.66 -7.33 10.46
N ASP A 72 -4.48 -6.14 9.89
CA ASP A 72 -5.56 -5.17 9.75
C ASP A 72 -5.41 -4.24 8.54
N VAL A 73 -6.53 -3.69 8.07
CA VAL A 73 -6.60 -2.57 7.14
C VAL A 73 -7.10 -1.36 7.92
N VAL A 74 -6.16 -0.64 8.51
CA VAL A 74 -6.40 0.51 9.39
C VAL A 74 -7.12 1.65 8.64
N TYR A 75 -6.75 1.87 7.37
CA TYR A 75 -7.36 2.89 6.52
C TYR A 75 -7.39 2.45 5.05
N ASN A 76 -8.47 2.75 4.34
CA ASN A 76 -8.54 2.62 2.88
C ASN A 76 -9.59 3.59 2.32
N GLY A 77 -9.16 4.77 1.89
CA GLY A 77 -10.05 5.86 1.51
C GLY A 77 -9.36 6.98 0.76
N SER A 78 -10.01 8.13 0.64
CA SER A 78 -9.44 9.31 -0.02
C SER A 78 -8.13 9.75 0.65
N PRO A 79 -7.09 10.13 -0.13
CA PRO A 79 -5.82 10.58 0.46
C PRO A 79 -6.01 11.73 1.47
N ARG A 80 -5.28 11.66 2.60
CA ARG A 80 -5.34 12.61 3.73
C ARG A 80 -4.25 13.68 3.65
#